data_AF-A0A8S3INZ4-F1
#
_entry.id   AF-A0A8S3INZ4-F1
#
_cell.length_a   1.000
_cell.length_b   1.000
_cell.length_c   1.000
_cell.angle_alpha   90.00
_cell.angle_beta   90.00
_cell.angle_gamma   90.00
#
_symmetry.space_group_name_H-M   'P 1'
#
loop_
_entity.id
_entity.type
_entity.pdbx_description
1 polymer ?
#
loop_
_entity_poly.entity_id
_entity_poly.type
_entity_poly.pdbx_seq_one_letter_code
_entity_poly.pdbx_strand_id
1 'polypeptide(L)'
;ILESSLTQFIQEFDVERKNIIEESRIKHESSRIDIIKLQRGLELKTKEMNKVRKLAKIIIEQRTELETFFLDALQHVKKQIALNRLQYRKDAFSAYQNRMLNAHHGQGDYPRIRTFNETFHGYSTNSVFHDLEEATK
;
A
#
# COMPACT_ATOMS: atom_id res chain seq x y z
N ILE A 1 -21.15 73.38 50.16
CA ILE A 1 -20.68 73.24 48.75
C ILE A 1 -19.73 72.06 48.62
N LEU A 2 -18.66 71.97 49.42
CA LEU A 2 -17.69 70.87 49.36
C LEU A 2 -18.28 69.48 49.67
N GLU A 3 -19.09 69.36 50.73
CA GLU A 3 -19.72 68.07 51.11
C GLU A 3 -20.67 67.54 50.03
N SER A 4 -21.39 68.43 49.34
CA SER A 4 -22.29 68.06 48.25
C SER A 4 -21.52 67.52 47.04
N SER A 5 -20.42 68.18 46.66
CA SER A 5 -19.56 67.72 45.57
C SER A 5 -18.85 66.41 45.91
N LEU A 6 -18.41 66.23 47.15
CA LEU A 6 -17.80 64.97 47.60
C LEU A 6 -18.81 63.82 47.58
N THR A 7 -20.05 64.06 48.02
CA THR A 7 -21.12 63.06 48.00
C THR A 7 -21.46 62.64 46.57
N GLN A 8 -21.54 63.60 45.64
CA GLN A 8 -21.75 63.32 44.22
C GLN A 8 -20.60 62.50 43.63
N PHE A 9 -19.35 62.87 43.94
CA PHE A 9 -18.17 62.14 43.48
C PHE A 9 -18.12 60.69 43.99
N ILE A 10 -18.51 60.46 45.25
CA ILE A 10 -18.62 59.11 45.82
C ILE A 10 -19.68 58.28 45.08
N GLN A 11 -20.83 58.88 44.76
CA GLN A 11 -21.89 58.20 44.01
C GLN A 11 -21.46 57.86 42.58
N GLU A 12 -20.81 58.79 41.88
CA GLU A 12 -20.26 58.55 40.54
C GLU A 12 -19.22 57.42 40.57
N PHE A 13 -18.33 57.42 41.56
CA PHE A 13 -17.32 56.38 41.74
C PHE A 13 -17.93 55.00 42.03
N ASP A 14 -18.99 54.93 42.84
CA ASP A 14 -19.71 53.68 43.11
C ASP A 14 -20.46 53.14 41.89
N VAL A 15 -21.00 54.04 41.05
CA VAL A 15 -21.62 53.67 39.76
C VAL A 15 -20.57 53.14 38.79
N GLU A 16 -19.45 53.83 38.65
CA GLU A 16 -18.35 53.41 37.78
C GLU A 16 -17.78 52.07 38.23
N ARG A 17 -17.57 51.87 39.53
CA ARG A 17 -17.10 50.59 40.09
C ARG A 17 -18.08 49.45 39.80
N LYS A 18 -19.39 49.68 39.92
CA LYS A 18 -20.43 48.69 39.57
C LYS A 18 -20.40 48.36 38.08
N ASN A 19 -20.26 49.36 37.21
CA ASN A 19 -20.20 49.16 35.76
C ASN A 19 -18.97 48.34 35.36
N ILE A 20 -17.80 48.64 35.93
CA ILE A 20 -16.57 47.88 35.67
C ILE A 20 -16.72 46.41 36.10
N ILE A 21 -17.30 46.15 37.28
CA ILE A 21 -17.52 44.79 37.78
C ILE A 21 -18.49 44.03 36.85
N GLU A 22 -19.59 44.67 36.44
CA GLU A 22 -20.59 44.03 35.59
C GLU A 22 -20.05 43.75 34.18
N GLU A 23 -19.33 44.70 33.58
CA GLU A 23 -18.65 44.47 32.30
C GLU A 23 -17.62 43.34 32.38
N SER A 24 -16.82 43.32 33.46
CA SER A 24 -15.84 42.25 33.68
C SER A 24 -16.53 40.89 33.82
N ARG A 25 -17.66 40.84 34.55
CA ARG A 25 -18.48 39.63 34.71
C ARG A 25 -19.03 39.12 33.38
N ILE A 26 -19.58 40.01 32.55
CA ILE A 26 -20.13 39.67 31.23
C ILE A 26 -19.02 39.17 30.30
N LYS A 27 -17.88 39.87 30.24
CA LYS A 27 -16.72 39.48 29.43
C LYS A 27 -16.17 38.11 29.86
N HIS A 28 -16.11 37.85 31.16
CA HIS A 28 -15.67 36.57 31.71
C HIS A 28 -16.62 35.43 31.35
N GLU A 29 -17.93 35.65 31.47
CA GLU A 29 -18.93 34.64 31.12
C GLU A 29 -18.93 34.33 29.62
N SER A 30 -18.81 35.36 28.77
CA SER A 30 -18.64 35.18 27.32
C SER A 30 -17.40 34.34 27.00
N SER A 31 -16.27 34.67 27.65
CA SER A 31 -15.02 33.94 27.46
C SER A 31 -15.13 32.48 27.90
N ARG A 32 -15.84 32.21 29.01
CA ARG A 32 -16.13 30.84 29.47
C ARG A 32 -16.93 30.05 28.45
N ILE A 33 -17.97 30.65 27.88
CA ILE A 33 -18.80 30.00 26.85
C ILE A 33 -17.95 29.66 25.62
N ASP A 34 -17.08 30.57 25.18
CA ASP A 34 -16.24 30.34 24.01
C ASP A 34 -15.17 29.26 24.26
N ILE A 35 -14.59 29.20 25.46
CA ILE A 35 -13.70 28.10 25.87
C ILE A 35 -14.43 26.75 25.78
N ILE A 36 -15.67 26.66 26.27
CA ILE A 36 -16.45 25.41 26.22
C ILE A 36 -16.73 25.01 24.76
N LYS A 37 -17.11 25.96 23.89
CA LYS A 37 -17.34 25.69 22.47
C LYS A 37 -16.07 25.19 21.78
N LEU A 38 -14.93 25.84 22.03
CA LEU A 38 -13.65 25.45 21.47
C LEU A 38 -13.21 24.07 21.95
N GLN A 39 -13.37 23.77 23.23
CA GLN A 39 -13.08 22.43 23.79
C GLN A 39 -13.94 21.35 23.13
N ARG A 40 -15.24 21.60 22.94
CA ARG A 40 -16.14 20.67 22.25
C ARG A 40 -15.77 20.49 20.78
N GLY A 41 -15.41 21.58 20.09
CA GLY A 41 -14.93 21.55 18.71
C GLY A 41 -13.65 20.72 18.57
N LEU A 42 -12.71 20.90 19.50
CA LEU A 42 -11.47 20.13 19.57
C LEU A 42 -11.77 18.64 19.78
N GLU A 43 -12.65 18.29 20.71
CA GLU A 43 -13.02 16.90 20.99
C GLU A 43 -13.60 16.20 19.74
N LEU A 44 -14.50 16.88 19.02
CA LEU A 44 -15.07 16.37 17.77
C LEU A 44 -13.98 16.18 16.70
N LYS A 45 -13.10 17.17 16.53
CA LYS A 45 -11.98 17.07 15.58
C LYS A 45 -11.01 15.94 15.93
N THR A 46 -10.72 15.73 17.21
CA THR A 46 -9.92 14.59 17.66
C THR A 46 -10.60 13.26 17.35
N LYS A 47 -11.92 13.15 17.54
CA LYS A 47 -12.68 11.93 17.17
C LYS A 47 -12.63 11.66 15.68
N GLU A 48 -12.81 12.67 14.83
CA GLU A 48 -12.68 12.55 13.37
C GLU A 48 -11.27 12.11 12.98
N MET A 49 -10.24 12.76 13.53
CA MET A 49 -8.84 12.43 13.27
C MET A 49 -8.52 10.97 13.64
N ASN A 50 -9.06 10.48 14.75
CA ASN A 50 -8.88 9.09 15.15
C ASN A 50 -9.54 8.11 14.17
N LYS A 51 -10.69 8.46 13.58
CA LYS A 51 -11.32 7.66 12.51
C LYS A 51 -10.45 7.65 11.25
N VAL A 52 -9.98 8.82 10.81
CA VAL A 52 -9.08 8.94 9.65
C VAL A 52 -7.80 8.13 9.87
N ARG A 53 -7.19 8.21 11.05
CA ARG A 53 -6.00 7.43 11.40
C ARG A 53 -6.23 5.93 11.31
N LYS A 54 -7.38 5.44 11.80
CA LYS A 54 -7.75 4.03 11.71
C LYS A 54 -7.92 3.59 10.25
N LEU A 55 -8.61 4.39 9.44
CA LEU A 55 -8.79 4.09 8.02
C LEU A 55 -7.45 4.08 7.27
N ALA A 56 -6.59 5.07 7.51
CA ALA A 56 -5.26 5.12 6.91
C ALA A 56 -4.43 3.87 7.26
N LYS A 57 -4.48 3.43 8.53
CA LYS A 57 -3.81 2.20 8.96
C LYS A 57 -4.32 0.97 8.20
N ILE A 58 -5.65 0.81 8.09
CA ILE A 58 -6.26 -0.31 7.35
C ILE A 58 -5.84 -0.30 5.88
N ILE A 59 -5.84 0.87 5.23
CA ILE A 59 -5.44 1.00 3.82
C ILE A 59 -3.99 0.58 3.63
N ILE A 60 -3.09 0.97 4.54
CA ILE A 60 -1.68 0.57 4.47
C ILE A 60 -1.55 -0.94 4.65
N GLU A 61 -2.23 -1.53 5.64
CA GLU A 61 -2.21 -2.97 5.88
C GLU A 61 -2.71 -3.77 4.67
N GLN A 62 -3.86 -3.38 4.12
CA GLN A 62 -4.44 -4.01 2.92
C GLN A 62 -3.52 -3.88 1.70
N ARG A 63 -2.89 -2.70 1.52
CA ARG A 63 -1.93 -2.50 0.44
C ARG A 63 -0.71 -3.39 0.59
N THR A 64 -0.15 -3.48 1.80
CA THR A 64 1.00 -4.36 2.08
C THR A 64 0.66 -5.83 1.84
N GLU A 65 -0.53 -6.27 2.23
CA GLU A 65 -1.01 -7.64 1.98
C GLU A 65 -1.11 -7.92 0.47
N LEU A 66 -1.71 -7.00 -0.30
CA LEU A 66 -1.82 -7.12 -1.75
C LEU A 66 -0.45 -7.13 -2.43
N GLU A 67 0.44 -6.21 -2.06
CA GLU A 67 1.80 -6.15 -2.61
C GLU A 67 2.56 -7.45 -2.35
N THR A 68 2.44 -8.01 -1.15
CA THR A 68 3.04 -9.30 -0.79
C THR A 68 2.46 -10.43 -1.61
N PHE A 69 1.13 -10.50 -1.73
CA PHE A 69 0.45 -11.50 -2.55
C PHE A 69 0.90 -11.45 -4.01
N PHE A 70 1.00 -10.25 -4.61
CA PHE A 70 1.46 -10.11 -6.00
C PHE A 70 2.92 -10.53 -6.17
N LEU A 71 3.80 -10.16 -5.24
CA LEU A 71 5.19 -10.59 -5.27
C LEU A 71 5.32 -12.11 -5.17
N ASP A 72 4.57 -12.73 -4.27
CA ASP A 72 4.53 -14.19 -4.10
C ASP A 72 3.98 -14.89 -5.34
N ALA A 73 2.91 -14.35 -5.94
CA ALA A 73 2.34 -14.89 -7.17
C ALA A 73 3.31 -14.80 -8.34
N LEU A 74 4.00 -13.65 -8.51
CA LEU A 74 5.03 -13.49 -9.55
C LEU A 74 6.20 -14.44 -9.33
N GLN A 75 6.66 -14.59 -8.08
CA GLN A 75 7.72 -15.54 -7.74
C GLN A 75 7.29 -16.98 -8.02
N HIS A 76 6.05 -17.34 -7.69
CA HIS A 76 5.48 -18.65 -7.96
C HIS A 76 5.43 -18.92 -9.47
N VAL A 77 4.89 -18.00 -10.27
CA VAL A 77 4.83 -18.13 -11.73
C VAL A 77 6.23 -18.26 -12.33
N LYS A 78 7.19 -17.45 -11.88
CA LYS A 78 8.60 -17.56 -12.34
C LYS A 78 9.18 -18.95 -12.05
N LYS A 79 8.93 -19.50 -10.86
CA LYS A 79 9.35 -20.87 -10.52
C LYS A 79 8.68 -21.90 -11.41
N GLN A 80 7.37 -21.78 -11.64
CA GLN A 80 6.63 -22.69 -12.52
C GLN A 80 7.14 -22.66 -13.96
N ILE A 81 7.45 -21.48 -14.51
CA ILE A 81 8.05 -21.35 -15.84
C ILE A 81 9.39 -22.08 -15.91
N ALA A 82 10.27 -21.89 -14.91
CA ALA A 82 11.56 -22.57 -14.86
C ALA A 82 11.41 -24.10 -14.78
N LEU A 83 10.48 -24.59 -13.95
CA LEU A 83 10.18 -26.01 -13.82
C LEU A 83 9.61 -26.59 -15.12
N ASN A 84 8.66 -25.90 -15.76
CA ASN A 84 8.07 -26.32 -17.01
C ASN A 84 9.13 -26.40 -18.13
N ARG A 85 9.97 -25.38 -18.28
CA ARG A 85 11.09 -25.39 -19.25
C ARG A 85 12.05 -26.56 -19.00
N LEU A 86 12.38 -26.84 -17.74
CA LEU A 86 13.23 -27.96 -17.37
C LEU A 86 12.57 -29.30 -17.73
N GLN A 87 11.29 -29.46 -17.41
CA GLN A 87 10.52 -30.67 -17.68
C GLN A 87 10.38 -30.91 -19.18
N TYR A 88 10.01 -29.89 -19.95
CA TYR A 88 9.94 -29.94 -21.40
C TYR A 88 11.25 -30.41 -22.03
N ARG A 89 12.40 -29.89 -21.57
CA ARG A 89 13.72 -30.32 -22.06
C ARG A 89 13.98 -31.79 -21.78
N LYS A 90 13.62 -32.29 -20.59
CA LYS A 90 13.77 -33.70 -20.22
C LYS A 90 12.88 -34.59 -21.09
N ASP A 91 11.63 -34.19 -21.28
CA ASP A 91 10.67 -34.97 -22.06
C ASP A 91 11.04 -35.00 -23.54
N ALA A 92 11.47 -33.86 -24.10
CA ALA A 92 11.98 -33.78 -25.47
C ALA A 92 13.23 -34.66 -25.67
N PHE A 93 14.14 -34.70 -24.69
CA PHE A 93 15.33 -35.55 -24.74
C PHE A 93 14.97 -37.03 -24.70
N SER A 94 14.11 -37.42 -23.76
CA SER A 94 13.61 -38.79 -23.64
C SER A 94 12.90 -39.24 -24.93
N ALA A 95 12.02 -38.39 -25.49
CA ALA A 95 11.33 -38.68 -26.74
C ALA A 95 12.30 -38.85 -27.93
N TYR A 96 13.33 -38.01 -28.02
CA TYR A 96 14.37 -38.13 -29.04
C TYR A 96 15.16 -39.43 -28.91
N GLN A 97 15.59 -39.76 -27.69
CA GLN A 97 16.35 -40.98 -27.40
C GLN A 97 15.52 -42.24 -27.69
N ASN A 98 14.25 -42.26 -27.31
CA ASN A 98 13.33 -43.36 -27.64
C ASN A 98 13.15 -43.53 -29.15
N ARG A 99 13.02 -42.43 -29.91
CA ARG A 99 12.97 -42.50 -31.39
C ARG A 99 14.26 -43.05 -31.99
N MET A 100 15.42 -42.67 -31.45
CA MET A 100 16.71 -43.21 -31.89
C MET A 100 16.79 -44.73 -31.64
N LEU A 101 16.36 -45.20 -30.46
CA LEU A 101 16.34 -46.62 -30.12
C LEU A 101 15.37 -47.42 -31.00
N ASN A 102 14.18 -46.89 -31.27
CA ASN A 102 13.20 -47.55 -32.14
C ASN A 102 13.72 -47.67 -33.57
N ALA A 103 14.33 -46.60 -34.10
CA ALA A 103 14.95 -46.64 -35.43
C ALA A 103 16.11 -47.65 -35.49
N HIS A 104 16.89 -47.77 -34.43
CA HIS A 104 17.93 -48.80 -34.31
C HIS A 104 17.36 -50.22 -34.35
N HIS A 105 16.17 -50.45 -33.80
CA HIS A 105 15.44 -51.72 -33.91
C HIS A 105 14.67 -51.90 -35.23
N GLY A 106 14.85 -51.01 -36.21
CA GLY A 106 14.15 -51.03 -37.50
C GLY A 106 12.68 -50.60 -37.41
N GLN A 107 12.24 -50.08 -36.26
CA GLN A 107 10.88 -49.56 -36.04
C GLN A 107 10.84 -48.05 -36.33
N GLY A 108 10.97 -47.71 -37.62
CA GLY A 108 10.90 -46.33 -38.12
C GLY A 108 12.25 -45.69 -38.43
N ASP A 109 12.23 -44.41 -38.79
CA ASP A 109 13.41 -43.66 -39.24
C ASP A 109 14.12 -42.93 -38.08
N TYR A 110 15.44 -42.74 -38.24
CA TYR A 110 16.23 -41.97 -37.28
C TYR A 110 15.76 -40.51 -37.21
N PRO A 111 15.57 -39.95 -35.99
CA PRO A 111 15.19 -38.55 -35.84
C PRO A 111 16.35 -37.62 -36.27
N ARG A 112 16.01 -36.46 -36.85
CA ARG A 112 16.99 -35.42 -37.19
C ARG A 112 17.82 -35.03 -35.96
N ILE A 113 19.13 -34.82 -36.14
CA ILE A 113 20.04 -34.41 -35.08
C ILE A 113 19.48 -33.15 -34.40
N ARG A 114 19.40 -33.20 -33.07
CA ARG A 114 18.81 -32.14 -32.25
C ARG A 114 19.76 -31.79 -31.11
N THR A 115 19.92 -30.50 -30.86
CA THR A 115 20.80 -29.99 -29.79
C THR A 115 20.03 -29.82 -28.49
N PHE A 116 20.55 -30.44 -27.42
CA PHE A 116 20.02 -30.35 -26.05
C PHE A 116 20.98 -29.64 -25.09
N ASN A 117 22.19 -29.33 -25.55
CA ASN A 117 23.19 -28.60 -24.79
C ASN A 117 23.06 -27.10 -25.04
N GLU A 118 22.95 -26.34 -23.97
CA GLU A 118 22.78 -24.89 -23.96
C GLU A 118 23.97 -24.17 -24.62
N THR A 119 25.20 -24.63 -24.40
CA THR A 119 26.40 -23.98 -24.96
C THR A 119 26.44 -24.00 -26.49
N PHE A 120 25.79 -24.99 -27.10
CA PHE A 120 25.78 -25.18 -28.56
C PHE A 120 24.46 -24.72 -29.18
N HIS A 121 23.52 -24.17 -28.41
CA HIS A 121 22.20 -23.79 -28.93
C HIS A 121 22.31 -22.72 -30.04
N GLY A 122 23.27 -21.80 -29.95
CA GLY A 122 23.41 -20.66 -30.86
C GLY A 122 24.01 -21.01 -32.22
N TYR A 123 24.55 -22.22 -32.35
CA TYR A 123 25.18 -22.74 -33.56
C TYR A 123 24.35 -23.84 -34.24
N SER A 124 23.17 -24.17 -33.69
CA SER A 124 22.33 -25.26 -34.16
C SER A 124 21.00 -24.72 -34.69
N THR A 125 20.66 -25.11 -35.91
CA THR A 125 19.35 -24.80 -36.53
C THR A 125 18.20 -25.65 -35.96
N ASN A 126 18.51 -26.72 -35.21
CA ASN A 126 17.52 -27.61 -34.59
C ASN A 126 17.86 -27.84 -33.12
N SER A 127 17.37 -26.94 -32.26
CA SER A 127 17.69 -26.86 -30.84
C SER A 127 16.43 -26.84 -30.01
N VAL A 128 16.38 -27.61 -28.91
CA VAL A 128 15.23 -27.56 -27.96
C VAL A 128 15.01 -26.17 -27.37
N PHE A 129 16.06 -25.35 -27.32
CA PHE A 129 15.98 -24.00 -26.77
C PHE A 129 15.20 -23.05 -27.69
N HIS A 130 15.21 -23.27 -29.01
CA HIS A 130 14.42 -22.47 -29.96
C HIS A 130 12.91 -22.70 -29.76
N ASP A 131 12.48 -23.94 -29.52
CA ASP A 131 11.08 -24.25 -29.20
C ASP A 131 10.60 -23.47 -27.95
N LEU A 132 11.48 -23.33 -26.94
CA LEU A 132 11.17 -22.60 -25.71
C LEU A 132 11.14 -21.07 -25.92
N GLU A 133 11.91 -20.54 -26.87
CA GLU A 133 11.90 -19.14 -27.26
C GLU A 133 10.66 -18.80 -28.12
N GLU A 134 10.34 -19.66 -29.09
CA GLU A 134 9.14 -19.52 -29.93
C GLU A 134 7.85 -19.61 -29.12
N ALA A 135 7.79 -20.48 -28.10
CA ALA A 135 6.66 -20.57 -27.18
C ALA A 135 6.45 -19.32 -26.29
N THR A 136 7.39 -18.37 -26.31
CA THR A 136 7.33 -17.13 -25.52
C THR A 136 7.10 -15.86 -26.36
N LYS A 137 7.08 -15.99 -27.69
CA LYS A 137 6.64 -14.92 -28.61
C LYS A 137 5.11 -14.81 -28.63
#